data_AF-A0A8C9XXM4-F1
#
_entry.id   AF-A0A8C9XXM4-F1
#
_cell.length_a   1.000
_cell.length_b   1.000
_cell.length_c   1.000
_cell.angle_alpha   90.00
_cell.angle_beta   90.00
_cell.angle_gamma   90.00
#
_symmetry.space_group_name_H-M   'P 1'
#
loop_
_entity.id
_entity.type
_entity.pdbx_description
1 polymer ?
#
loop_
_entity_poly.entity_id
_entity_poly.type
_entity_poly.pdbx_seq_one_letter_code
_entity_poly.pdbx_strand_id
1 'polypeptide(L)'
;LISLLMWFFISQGIYFRYYKDMNHRCGWMEVVCYAASTLLCAPFSGSNVTFVYINTRMTWTEAQSYCRAHYTDLASVRNTTENQKVQAMIPAGGNWAWFGLFRDSWKWSDGSTSSFRFWKNGQPDNINNEACVAADFSQSGTWEDWSCDMERAFICYVDDTVFSRCF
;
A
#
# COMPACT_ATOMS: atom_id res chain seq x y z
N LEU A 1 24.96 -16.38 -31.00
CA LEU A 1 23.60 -16.80 -31.45
C LEU A 1 22.62 -16.97 -30.29
N ILE A 2 22.72 -16.19 -29.20
CA ILE A 2 21.62 -15.96 -28.25
C ILE A 2 21.79 -14.53 -27.72
N SER A 3 20.99 -13.58 -28.22
CA SER A 3 20.55 -12.32 -27.56
C SER A 3 19.83 -11.38 -28.54
N LEU A 4 19.01 -11.92 -29.44
CA LEU A 4 18.14 -11.16 -30.33
C LEU A 4 16.70 -11.67 -30.17
N LEU A 5 16.21 -11.71 -28.95
CA LEU A 5 14.79 -11.88 -28.67
C LEU A 5 14.44 -11.03 -27.47
N MET A 6 13.90 -9.84 -27.76
CA MET A 6 12.74 -9.20 -27.11
C MET A 6 12.78 -7.68 -27.30
N TRP A 7 12.77 -7.28 -28.57
CA TRP A 7 12.22 -5.98 -28.96
C TRP A 7 11.18 -6.28 -30.02
N PHE A 8 9.98 -6.65 -29.58
CA PHE A 8 8.81 -6.62 -30.45
C PHE A 8 8.43 -5.15 -30.61
N PHE A 9 8.83 -4.55 -31.73
CA PHE A 9 8.37 -3.23 -32.12
C PHE A 9 6.87 -3.29 -32.45
N ILE A 10 6.03 -2.71 -31.59
CA ILE A 10 4.65 -2.35 -31.94
C ILE A 10 4.61 -0.81 -32.06
N SER A 11 4.03 -0.32 -33.16
CA SER A 11 4.21 1.01 -33.75
C SER A 11 3.66 2.23 -32.97
N GLN A 12 3.71 2.26 -31.64
CA GLN A 12 3.10 3.32 -30.81
C GLN A 12 3.96 3.76 -29.60
N GLY A 13 5.24 3.38 -29.51
CA GLY A 13 6.10 3.80 -28.37
C GLY A 13 5.82 3.07 -27.04
N ILE A 14 5.17 1.90 -27.12
CA ILE A 14 4.92 1.01 -25.99
C ILE A 14 6.05 -0.02 -25.93
N TYR A 15 6.73 -0.10 -24.78
CA TYR A 15 7.77 -1.08 -24.50
C TYR A 15 7.26 -2.12 -23.52
N PHE A 16 7.77 -3.34 -23.59
CA PHE A 16 7.47 -4.38 -22.61
C PHE A 16 8.72 -4.73 -21.81
N ARG A 17 8.58 -4.86 -20.49
CA ARG A 17 9.68 -5.31 -19.63
C ARG A 17 9.30 -6.58 -18.87
N TYR A 18 10.25 -7.50 -18.77
CA TYR A 18 10.08 -8.80 -18.12
C TYR A 18 10.30 -8.70 -16.61
N TYR A 19 9.29 -9.06 -15.84
CA TYR A 19 9.26 -8.89 -14.39
C TYR A 19 8.58 -10.06 -13.69
N LYS A 20 8.88 -10.23 -12.39
CA LYS A 20 8.27 -11.24 -11.53
C LYS A 20 6.98 -10.69 -10.92
N ASP A 21 5.86 -11.35 -11.18
CA ASP A 21 4.57 -11.09 -10.53
C ASP A 21 4.58 -11.58 -9.06
N MET A 22 3.55 -11.19 -8.31
CA MET A 22 3.40 -11.54 -6.90
C MET A 22 3.14 -13.04 -6.64
N ASN A 23 2.78 -13.82 -7.66
CA ASN A 23 2.66 -15.28 -7.57
C ASN A 23 3.97 -15.98 -7.95
N HIS A 24 5.07 -15.22 -7.98
CA HIS A 24 6.38 -15.65 -8.44
C HIS A 24 6.45 -16.10 -9.90
N ARG A 25 5.49 -15.67 -10.73
CA ARG A 25 5.48 -15.97 -12.17
C ARG A 25 6.06 -14.80 -12.94
N CYS A 26 6.87 -15.09 -13.94
CA CYS A 26 7.46 -14.04 -14.77
C CYS A 26 6.53 -13.67 -15.93
N GLY A 27 6.38 -12.38 -16.21
CA GLY A 27 5.48 -11.85 -17.24
C GLY A 27 5.95 -10.52 -17.82
N TRP A 28 5.27 -10.10 -18.89
CA TRP A 28 5.51 -8.84 -19.59
C TRP A 28 4.64 -7.73 -19.02
N MET A 29 5.23 -6.60 -18.67
CA MET A 29 4.48 -5.39 -18.32
C MET A 29 4.69 -4.27 -19.35
N GLU A 30 3.62 -3.55 -19.67
CA GLU A 30 3.64 -2.36 -20.54
C GLU A 30 4.37 -1.17 -19.88
N VAL A 31 5.19 -0.50 -20.69
CA VAL A 31 5.98 0.67 -20.32
C VAL A 31 5.78 1.71 -21.42
N VAL A 32 5.06 2.79 -21.12
CA VAL A 32 4.88 3.91 -22.06
C VAL A 32 6.08 4.85 -21.91
N CYS A 33 6.89 5.02 -22.96
CA CYS A 33 7.99 5.98 -22.93
C CYS A 33 7.64 7.16 -23.83
N TYR A 34 7.36 8.33 -23.24
CA TYR A 34 7.07 9.55 -23.99
C TYR A 34 8.36 10.07 -24.63
N ALA A 35 8.43 10.02 -25.96
CA ALA A 35 9.58 10.47 -26.72
C ALA A 35 9.61 11.99 -26.82
N ALA A 36 10.24 12.67 -25.85
CA ALA A 36 11.01 13.89 -26.07
C ALA A 36 11.79 14.28 -24.79
N SER A 37 13.11 14.11 -24.83
CA SER A 37 14.14 14.78 -24.00
C SER A 37 14.54 14.27 -22.61
N THR A 38 13.94 13.24 -22.02
CA THR A 38 14.61 12.49 -20.93
C THR A 38 14.25 11.01 -21.00
N LEU A 39 15.24 10.13 -20.83
CA LEU A 39 15.08 8.67 -20.69
C LEU A 39 14.41 8.33 -19.34
N LEU A 40 13.21 8.86 -19.11
CA LEU A 40 12.37 8.51 -17.97
C LEU A 40 11.21 7.67 -18.51
N CYS A 41 11.47 6.37 -18.68
CA CYS A 41 10.37 5.40 -18.71
C CYS A 41 9.88 5.27 -17.26
N ALA A 42 8.91 6.11 -16.88
CA ALA A 42 8.21 5.94 -15.62
C ALA A 42 7.20 4.79 -15.76
N PRO A 43 7.06 3.90 -14.76
CA PRO A 43 5.88 3.06 -14.69
C PRO A 43 4.65 3.96 -14.79
N PHE A 44 3.61 3.52 -15.51
CA PHE A 44 2.34 4.24 -15.57
C PHE A 44 1.91 4.51 -14.13
N SER A 45 1.87 5.79 -13.75
CA SER A 45 1.46 6.23 -12.41
C SER A 45 -0.06 6.13 -12.27
N GLY A 46 -0.61 4.96 -12.58
CA GLY A 46 -1.87 4.49 -12.02
C GLY A 46 -1.48 3.67 -10.80
N SER A 47 -1.55 4.29 -9.63
CA SER A 47 -1.30 3.59 -8.37
C SER A 47 -2.38 2.53 -8.15
N ASN A 48 -2.22 1.36 -8.75
CA ASN A 48 -3.05 0.20 -8.47
C ASN A 48 -2.49 -0.42 -7.19
N VAL A 49 -2.90 0.13 -6.05
CA VAL A 49 -2.57 -0.44 -4.75
C VAL A 49 -3.58 -1.53 -4.43
N THR A 50 -3.07 -2.71 -4.10
CA THR A 50 -3.89 -3.81 -3.60
C THR A 50 -3.78 -3.82 -2.08
N PHE A 51 -4.90 -3.79 -1.38
CA PHE A 51 -4.93 -3.88 0.07
C PHE A 51 -5.29 -5.30 0.51
N VAL A 52 -4.74 -5.75 1.63
CA VAL A 52 -4.95 -7.10 2.17
C VAL A 52 -5.29 -7.00 3.66
N TYR A 53 -6.49 -7.43 4.04
CA TYR A 53 -6.90 -7.51 5.44
C TYR A 53 -6.40 -8.80 6.08
N ILE A 54 -5.65 -8.66 7.18
CA ILE A 54 -5.12 -9.78 7.95
C ILE A 54 -5.86 -9.86 9.27
N ASN A 55 -6.68 -10.90 9.42
CA ASN A 55 -7.49 -11.14 10.62
C ASN A 55 -6.69 -11.85 11.74
N THR A 56 -5.48 -11.38 12.01
CA THR A 56 -4.64 -11.84 13.13
C THR A 56 -4.33 -10.65 14.02
N ARG A 57 -4.43 -10.82 15.34
CA ARG A 57 -4.20 -9.74 16.29
C ARG A 57 -2.71 -9.62 16.61
N MET A 58 -2.15 -8.45 16.34
CA MET A 58 -0.74 -8.12 16.57
C MET A 58 -0.60 -6.67 17.03
N THR A 59 0.46 -6.37 17.77
CA THR A 59 0.85 -4.97 18.02
C THR A 59 1.18 -4.26 16.70
N TRP A 60 1.21 -2.93 16.69
CA TRP A 60 1.46 -2.18 15.45
C TRP A 60 2.83 -2.55 14.83
N THR A 61 3.86 -2.70 15.66
CA THR A 61 5.23 -3.04 15.22
C THR A 61 5.31 -4.47 14.66
N GLU A 62 4.62 -5.42 15.29
CA GLU A 62 4.54 -6.80 14.79
C GLU A 62 3.76 -6.88 13.48
N ALA A 63 2.63 -6.16 13.38
CA ALA A 63 1.84 -6.05 12.16
C ALA A 63 2.65 -5.46 11.01
N GLN A 64 3.44 -4.40 11.27
CA GLN A 64 4.36 -3.83 10.28
C GLN A 64 5.40 -4.87 9.81
N SER A 65 6.01 -5.57 10.75
CA SER A 65 7.03 -6.59 10.45
C SER A 65 6.42 -7.72 9.62
N TYR A 66 5.21 -8.15 9.95
CA TYR A 66 4.45 -9.14 9.18
C TYR A 66 4.19 -8.64 7.75
N CYS A 67 3.67 -7.41 7.59
CA CYS A 67 3.40 -6.87 6.25
C CYS A 67 4.67 -6.75 5.42
N ARG A 68 5.82 -6.38 6.00
CA ARG A 68 7.10 -6.32 5.28
C ARG A 68 7.67 -7.70 4.95
N ALA A 69 7.34 -8.73 5.73
CA ALA A 69 7.77 -10.09 5.48
C ALA A 69 6.93 -10.80 4.40
N HIS A 70 5.64 -10.46 4.29
CA HIS A 70 4.68 -11.17 3.43
C HIS A 70 4.14 -10.34 2.26
N TYR A 71 4.23 -9.01 2.33
CA TYR A 71 3.66 -8.03 1.38
C TYR A 71 4.64 -6.86 1.18
N THR A 72 4.16 -5.63 0.97
CA THR A 72 5.03 -4.43 0.89
C THR A 72 5.23 -3.77 2.25
N ASP A 73 4.18 -3.23 2.88
CA ASP A 73 4.20 -2.65 4.23
C ASP A 73 2.74 -2.58 4.76
N LEU A 74 2.54 -2.03 5.97
CA LEU A 74 1.23 -1.58 6.41
C LEU A 74 0.67 -0.54 5.43
N ALA A 75 -0.64 -0.58 5.21
CA ALA A 75 -1.31 0.25 4.22
C ALA A 75 -1.15 1.74 4.46
N SER A 76 -0.74 2.48 3.42
CA SER A 76 -0.98 3.91 3.33
C SER A 76 -2.31 4.19 2.63
N VAL A 77 -3.17 4.99 3.27
CA VAL A 77 -4.47 5.39 2.72
C VAL A 77 -4.35 6.82 2.23
N ARG A 78 -4.38 7.02 0.92
CA ARG A 78 -3.97 8.29 0.29
C ARG A 78 -5.13 9.16 -0.16
N ASN A 79 -6.34 8.63 -0.19
CA ASN A 79 -7.55 9.34 -0.58
C ASN A 79 -8.80 8.60 -0.09
N THR A 80 -9.96 9.25 -0.24
CA THR A 80 -11.26 8.69 0.15
C THR A 80 -11.59 7.37 -0.55
N THR A 81 -11.23 7.22 -1.82
CA THR A 81 -11.49 5.98 -2.58
C THR A 81 -10.71 4.81 -2.01
N GLU A 82 -9.44 5.00 -1.63
CA GLU A 82 -8.65 3.98 -0.94
C GLU A 82 -9.24 3.66 0.44
N ASN A 83 -9.69 4.67 1.20
CA ASN A 83 -10.34 4.44 2.49
C ASN A 83 -11.60 3.58 2.35
N GLN A 84 -12.42 3.85 1.33
CA GLN A 84 -13.62 3.07 1.02
C GLN A 84 -13.28 1.63 0.59
N LYS A 85 -12.21 1.44 -0.19
CA LYS A 85 -11.72 0.09 -0.54
C LYS A 85 -11.32 -0.69 0.71
N VAL A 86 -10.55 -0.06 1.59
CA VAL A 86 -10.13 -0.66 2.86
C VAL A 86 -11.34 -1.04 3.71
N GLN A 87 -12.30 -0.12 3.85
CA GLN A 87 -13.53 -0.36 4.59
C GLN A 87 -14.34 -1.53 4.03
N ALA A 88 -14.44 -1.67 2.71
CA ALA A 88 -15.24 -2.72 2.08
C ALA A 88 -14.70 -4.14 2.25
N MET A 89 -13.41 -4.32 2.58
CA MET A 89 -12.81 -5.64 2.74
C MET A 89 -12.96 -6.20 4.15
N ILE A 90 -13.32 -5.36 5.13
CA ILE A 90 -13.38 -5.77 6.53
C ILE A 90 -14.77 -6.37 6.79
N PRO A 91 -14.86 -7.58 7.37
CA PRO A 91 -16.14 -8.23 7.63
C PRO A 91 -17.08 -7.34 8.44
N ALA A 92 -18.39 -7.44 8.19
CA ALA A 92 -19.40 -6.76 9.01
C ALA A 92 -19.27 -7.20 10.47
N GLY A 93 -19.14 -6.23 11.39
CA GLY A 93 -18.81 -6.48 12.80
C GLY A 93 -17.31 -6.59 13.10
N GLY A 94 -16.45 -6.39 12.09
CA GLY A 94 -15.02 -6.19 12.26
C GLY A 94 -14.74 -4.92 13.06
N ASN A 95 -13.86 -5.04 14.04
CA ASN A 95 -13.42 -3.96 14.91
C ASN A 95 -12.34 -3.09 14.22
N TRP A 96 -11.63 -2.29 15.00
CA TRP A 96 -10.46 -1.53 14.56
C TRP A 96 -9.38 -2.39 13.91
N ALA A 97 -8.79 -1.88 12.83
CA ALA A 97 -7.59 -2.45 12.23
C ALA A 97 -6.46 -1.43 12.08
N TRP A 98 -5.22 -1.88 12.30
CA TRP A 98 -4.01 -1.09 12.12
C TRP A 98 -3.74 -0.80 10.64
N PHE A 99 -3.20 0.39 10.40
CA PHE A 99 -2.61 0.77 9.12
C PHE A 99 -1.34 1.61 9.34
N GLY A 100 -0.65 2.00 8.28
CA GLY A 100 0.73 2.49 8.33
C GLY A 100 0.94 3.89 8.91
N LEU A 101 -0.11 4.58 9.37
CA LEU A 101 0.03 5.93 9.91
C LEU A 101 0.45 5.87 11.39
N PHE A 102 1.51 6.62 11.73
CA PHE A 102 2.04 6.67 13.09
C PHE A 102 2.53 8.07 13.48
N ARG A 103 2.65 8.32 14.78
CA ARG A 103 2.92 9.62 15.38
C ARG A 103 4.42 9.93 15.44
N ASP A 104 4.97 10.25 14.28
CA ASP A 104 6.18 11.06 14.11
C ASP A 104 5.87 12.08 13.01
N SER A 105 5.23 13.20 13.39
CA SER A 105 4.61 14.13 12.44
C SER A 105 3.54 13.48 11.53
N TRP A 106 2.87 12.43 12.02
CA TRP A 106 1.87 11.65 11.28
C TRP A 106 2.40 11.15 9.93
N LYS A 107 3.53 10.43 9.96
CA LYS A 107 4.14 9.82 8.78
C LYS A 107 3.51 8.46 8.49
N TRP A 108 3.54 8.08 7.22
CA TRP A 108 3.20 6.74 6.77
C TRP A 108 4.43 5.83 6.86
N SER A 109 4.23 4.57 7.26
CA SER A 109 5.28 3.58 7.47
C SER A 109 6.03 3.20 6.20
N ASP A 110 5.36 3.33 5.05
CA ASP A 110 5.90 3.12 3.72
C ASP A 110 6.68 4.33 3.17
N GLY A 111 6.72 5.44 3.92
CA GLY A 111 7.33 6.70 3.48
C GLY A 111 6.46 7.53 2.53
N SER A 112 5.19 7.17 2.33
CA SER A 112 4.24 7.94 1.53
C SER A 112 4.14 9.38 2.04
N THR A 113 4.10 10.34 1.12
CA THR A 113 4.01 11.77 1.42
C THR A 113 2.57 12.30 1.48
N SER A 114 1.57 11.40 1.48
CA SER A 114 0.17 11.79 1.47
C SER A 114 -0.22 12.58 2.73
N SER A 115 -0.87 13.73 2.52
CA SER A 115 -1.47 14.56 3.56
C SER A 115 -2.91 14.18 3.92
N PHE A 116 -3.49 13.17 3.25
CA PHE A 116 -4.88 12.75 3.50
C PHE A 116 -5.05 12.22 4.92
N ARG A 117 -6.03 12.74 5.66
CA ARG A 117 -6.37 12.30 7.00
C ARG A 117 -7.88 12.13 7.14
N PHE A 118 -8.33 10.98 7.61
CA PHE A 118 -9.76 10.65 7.75
C PHE A 118 -10.14 10.44 9.22
N TRP A 119 -9.66 11.34 10.07
CA TRP A 119 -9.91 11.32 11.51
C TRP A 119 -11.40 11.34 11.83
N LYS A 120 -11.76 10.58 12.87
CA LYS A 120 -13.06 10.72 13.54
C LYS A 120 -13.14 12.09 14.22
N ASN A 121 -14.36 12.60 14.39
CA ASN A 121 -14.53 13.86 15.10
C ASN A 121 -13.98 13.76 16.53
N GLY A 122 -13.11 14.70 16.92
CA GLY A 122 -12.41 14.70 18.21
C GLY A 122 -11.06 13.99 18.22
N GLN A 123 -10.63 13.38 17.12
CA GLN A 123 -9.35 12.68 16.98
C GLN A 123 -8.36 13.46 16.10
N PRO A 124 -7.04 13.26 16.25
CA PRO A 124 -6.39 12.47 17.30
C PRO A 124 -6.44 13.20 18.66
N ASP A 125 -6.74 12.48 19.73
CA ASP A 125 -6.86 13.05 21.10
C ASP A 125 -5.61 12.81 21.97
N ASN A 126 -4.73 11.89 21.55
CA ASN A 126 -3.47 11.55 22.21
C ASN A 126 -3.65 11.22 23.71
N ILE A 127 -4.72 10.52 24.06
CA ILE A 127 -4.92 10.01 25.41
C ILE A 127 -3.77 9.05 25.73
N ASN A 128 -3.09 9.20 26.88
CA ASN A 128 -2.00 8.31 27.28
C ASN A 128 -0.85 8.14 26.25
N ASN A 129 -0.55 9.16 25.44
CA ASN A 129 0.53 9.14 24.46
C ASN A 129 0.32 8.10 23.33
N GLU A 130 -0.92 8.01 22.85
CA GLU A 130 -1.31 7.21 21.68
C GLU A 130 -0.56 7.65 20.43
N ALA A 131 0.09 6.70 19.77
CA ALA A 131 1.05 6.98 18.69
C ALA A 131 0.79 6.19 17.40
N CYS A 132 -0.17 5.25 17.40
CA CYS A 132 -0.48 4.43 16.24
C CYS A 132 -1.94 4.62 15.84
N VAL A 133 -2.24 4.52 14.56
CA VAL A 133 -3.59 4.83 14.06
C VAL A 133 -4.31 3.57 13.65
N ALA A 134 -5.52 3.40 14.16
CA ALA A 134 -6.45 2.39 13.69
C ALA A 134 -7.69 3.06 13.09
N ALA A 135 -8.25 2.43 12.07
CA ALA A 135 -9.53 2.85 11.53
C ALA A 135 -10.65 2.08 12.21
N ASP A 136 -11.66 2.80 12.69
CA ASP A 136 -12.91 2.26 13.22
C ASP A 136 -13.85 1.95 12.06
N PHE A 137 -13.79 0.72 11.60
CA PHE A 137 -14.63 0.25 10.50
C PHE A 137 -16.07 -0.06 10.91
N SER A 138 -16.37 -0.09 12.21
CA SER A 138 -17.74 -0.14 12.72
C SER A 138 -18.44 1.23 12.57
N GLN A 139 -17.67 2.32 12.50
CA GLN A 139 -18.16 3.70 12.37
C GLN A 139 -17.56 4.39 11.14
N SER A 140 -17.99 3.94 9.96
CA SER A 140 -17.68 4.56 8.66
C SER A 140 -16.20 4.52 8.22
N GLY A 141 -15.34 3.77 8.91
CA GLY A 141 -13.91 3.69 8.60
C GLY A 141 -13.14 4.96 8.96
N THR A 142 -13.64 5.74 9.93
CA THR A 142 -12.95 6.93 10.45
C THR A 142 -11.83 6.54 11.41
N TRP A 143 -10.82 7.39 11.55
CA TRP A 143 -9.57 7.03 12.23
C TRP A 143 -9.49 7.56 13.65
N GLU A 144 -8.84 6.80 14.52
CA GLU A 144 -8.56 7.11 15.93
C GLU A 144 -7.08 6.80 16.22
N ASP A 145 -6.41 7.61 17.04
CA ASP A 145 -5.12 7.22 17.59
C ASP A 145 -5.31 6.28 18.79
N TRP A 146 -4.36 5.34 18.93
CA TRP A 146 -4.40 4.26 19.88
C TRP A 146 -2.98 3.86 20.30
N SER A 147 -2.88 3.18 21.45
CA SER A 147 -1.60 2.67 21.93
C SER A 147 -1.09 1.61 20.96
N CYS A 148 0.16 1.77 20.52
CA CYS A 148 0.81 0.85 19.58
C CYS A 148 0.94 -0.58 20.10
N ASP A 149 0.88 -0.74 21.44
CA ASP A 149 1.00 -2.03 22.13
C ASP A 149 -0.32 -2.82 22.17
N MET A 150 -1.43 -2.24 21.68
CA MET A 150 -2.67 -2.99 21.55
C MET A 150 -2.63 -3.95 20.36
N GLU A 151 -3.17 -5.14 20.57
CA GLU A 151 -3.27 -6.14 19.51
C GLU A 151 -4.54 -5.96 18.68
N ARG A 152 -4.39 -5.74 17.38
CA ARG A 152 -5.51 -5.58 16.45
C ARG A 152 -5.24 -6.32 15.15
N ALA A 153 -6.31 -6.59 14.40
CA ALA A 153 -6.19 -6.93 12.99
C ALA A 153 -5.51 -5.78 12.23
N PHE A 154 -5.01 -6.04 11.03
CA PHE A 154 -4.23 -5.03 10.32
C PHE A 154 -4.37 -5.15 8.81
N ILE A 155 -4.07 -4.06 8.12
CA ILE A 155 -4.18 -3.96 6.67
C ILE A 155 -2.78 -3.78 6.10
N CYS A 156 -2.33 -4.75 5.31
CA CYS A 156 -1.15 -4.61 4.48
C CYS A 156 -1.54 -4.01 3.13
N TYR A 157 -0.57 -3.48 2.40
CA TYR A 157 -0.73 -3.23 0.98
C TYR A 157 0.35 -3.93 0.17
N VAL A 158 0.04 -4.08 -1.11
CA VAL A 158 1.02 -4.46 -2.12
C VAL A 158 1.09 -3.36 -3.16
N ASP A 159 2.30 -2.89 -3.39
CA ASP A 159 2.60 -1.93 -4.43
C ASP A 159 2.87 -2.67 -5.74
N ASP A 160 1.94 -2.57 -6.68
CA ASP A 160 2.13 -3.08 -8.03
C ASP A 160 3.30 -2.38 -8.74
N THR A 161 3.89 -1.30 -8.24
CA THR A 161 5.08 -0.70 -8.87
C THR A 161 6.40 -1.35 -8.44
N VAL A 162 6.39 -2.20 -7.42
CA VAL A 162 7.59 -2.90 -6.89
C VAL A 162 7.75 -4.25 -7.59
N PHE A 163 8.14 -4.21 -8.86
CA PHE A 163 8.50 -5.41 -9.62
C PHE A 163 10.01 -5.70 -9.53
N SER A 164 10.37 -6.93 -9.15
CA SER A 164 11.75 -7.42 -9.26
C SER A 164 12.00 -7.97 -10.68
N ARG A 165 13.18 -7.68 -11.25
CA ARG A 165 13.56 -8.18 -12.59
C ARG A 165 13.62 -9.72 -12.57
N CYS A 166 12.98 -10.38 -13.54
CA CYS A 166 13.24 -11.79 -13.80
C CYS A 166 14.53 -11.92 -14.61
N PHE A 167 15.51 -12.66 -14.09
CA PHE A 167 16.73 -13.08 -14.78
C PHE A 167 16.61 -14.55 -15.20
#